data_AF-C3RUI3-F1
#
_entry.id   AF-C3RUI3-F1
#
_cell.length_a   1.000
_cell.length_b   1.000
_cell.length_c   1.000
_cell.angle_alpha   90.00
_cell.angle_beta   90.00
_cell.angle_gamma   90.00
#
_symmetry.space_group_name_H-M   'P 1'
#
loop_
_entity.id
_entity.type
_entity.pdbx_description
1 polymer ?
#
loop_
_entity_poly.entity_id
_entity_poly.type
_entity_poly.pdbx_seq_one_letter_code
_entity_poly.pdbx_strand_id
1 'polypeptide(L)' 'SELSESGISVLDEEAIQGEVATSLEKHFREQIFPVLTPQALDPAHPFPFIPNQGLSLLLDLRRLSDGEPIRELVMI' A
#
# COMPACT_ATOMS: atom_id res chain seq x y z
N SER A 1 12.38 -1.62 24.05
CA SER A 1 11.14 -2.43 24.05
C SER A 1 11.52 -3.88 24.34
N GLU A 2 10.62 -4.71 24.86
CA GLU A 2 10.86 -6.16 25.07
C GLU A 2 11.37 -6.84 23.77
N LEU A 3 10.89 -6.37 22.61
CA LEU A 3 11.36 -6.80 21.29
C LEU A 3 12.85 -6.52 21.08
N SER A 4 13.31 -5.29 21.38
CA SER A 4 14.71 -4.90 21.22
C SER A 4 15.65 -5.69 22.13
N GLU A 5 15.21 -6.03 23.35
CA GLU A 5 15.98 -6.88 24.27
C GLU A 5 16.12 -8.31 23.73
N SER A 6 15.16 -8.75 22.92
CA SER A 6 15.17 -10.02 22.20
C SER A 6 15.87 -9.94 20.83
N GLY A 7 16.50 -8.81 20.49
CA GLY A 7 17.18 -8.59 19.21
C GLY A 7 16.24 -8.33 18.02
N ILE A 8 14.97 -7.99 18.28
CA ILE A 8 13.96 -7.69 17.27
C ILE A 8 13.78 -6.17 17.19
N SER A 9 13.86 -5.61 15.99
CA SER A 9 13.63 -4.19 15.73
C SER A 9 12.50 -3.99 14.72
N VAL A 10 11.70 -2.95 14.95
CA VAL A 10 10.80 -2.38 13.96
C VAL A 10 11.57 -1.24 13.31
N LEU A 11 11.72 -1.29 11.99
CA LEU A 11 12.51 -0.32 11.24
C LEU A 11 11.62 0.81 10.73
N ASP A 12 12.13 2.02 10.85
CA ASP A 12 11.55 3.22 10.25
C ASP A 12 12.10 3.41 8.83
N GLU A 13 11.52 4.33 8.06
CA GLU A 13 11.88 4.56 6.65
C GLU A 13 13.37 4.90 6.48
N GLU A 14 13.95 5.69 7.39
CA GLU A 14 15.35 6.10 7.33
C GLU A 14 16.32 4.92 7.47
N ALA A 15 15.89 3.82 8.10
CA ALA A 15 16.68 2.61 8.28
C ALA A 15 16.61 1.67 7.06
N ILE A 16 15.69 1.90 6.13
CA ILE A 16 15.52 1.10 4.92
C ILE A 16 16.46 1.63 3.82
N GLN A 17 17.68 1.12 3.80
CA GLN A 17 18.71 1.54 2.84
C GLN A 17 19.47 0.35 2.24
N GLY A 18 20.19 0.62 1.14
CA GLY A 18 21.09 -0.35 0.51
C GLY A 18 20.40 -1.65 0.08
N GLU A 19 20.97 -2.78 0.50
CA GLU A 19 20.47 -4.11 0.14
C GLU A 19 19.06 -4.39 0.69
N VAL A 20 18.72 -3.84 1.87
CA VAL A 20 17.40 -4.01 2.48
C VAL A 20 16.33 -3.38 1.60
N ALA A 21 16.56 -2.14 1.14
CA ALA A 21 15.65 -1.43 0.25
C ALA A 21 15.46 -2.22 -1.07
N THR A 22 16.56 -2.70 -1.66
CA THR A 22 16.53 -3.50 -2.89
C THR A 22 15.71 -4.79 -2.70
N SER A 23 15.90 -5.48 -1.57
CA SER A 23 15.17 -6.71 -1.26
C SER A 23 13.68 -6.44 -1.03
N LEU A 24 13.32 -5.36 -0.33
CA LEU A 24 11.93 -4.97 -0.10
C LEU A 24 11.24 -4.56 -1.40
N GLU A 25 11.91 -3.80 -2.27
CA GLU A 25 11.38 -3.45 -3.58
C GLU A 25 11.08 -4.71 -4.41
N LYS A 26 12.03 -5.65 -4.45
CA LYS A 26 11.83 -6.93 -5.15
C LYS A 26 10.62 -7.69 -4.59
N HIS A 27 10.54 -7.82 -3.27
CA HIS A 27 9.42 -8.49 -2.62
C HIS A 27 8.09 -7.81 -2.93
N PHE A 28 8.04 -6.48 -2.86
CA PHE A 28 6.85 -5.72 -3.21
C PHE A 28 6.44 -5.99 -4.66
N ARG A 29 7.35 -5.88 -5.63
CA ARG A 29 7.05 -6.08 -7.05
C ARG A 29 6.61 -7.50 -7.39
N GLU A 30 7.25 -8.50 -6.77
CA GLU A 30 7.02 -9.90 -7.13
C GLU A 30 5.87 -10.54 -6.36
N GLN A 31 5.56 -10.08 -5.14
CA GLN A 31 4.61 -10.75 -4.25
C GLN A 31 3.41 -9.88 -3.87
N ILE A 32 3.61 -8.58 -3.63
CA ILE A 32 2.55 -7.70 -3.14
C ILE A 32 1.80 -7.05 -4.31
N PHE A 33 2.52 -6.36 -5.20
CA PHE A 33 1.95 -5.60 -6.32
C PHE A 33 1.01 -6.43 -7.21
N PRO A 34 1.31 -7.71 -7.57
CA PRO A 34 0.43 -8.49 -8.44
C PRO A 34 -0.94 -8.83 -7.83
N VAL A 35 -1.07 -8.78 -6.50
CA VAL A 35 -2.34 -9.07 -5.81
C VAL A 35 -3.09 -7.80 -5.39
N LEU A 36 -2.46 -6.63 -5.48
CA LEU A 36 -3.16 -5.36 -5.28
C LEU A 36 -4.13 -5.15 -6.44
N THR A 37 -5.42 -5.07 -6.13
CA THR A 37 -6.47 -4.79 -7.11
C THR A 37 -7.12 -3.45 -6.75
N PRO A 38 -6.60 -2.32 -7.28
CA PRO A 38 -7.21 -1.01 -7.08
C PRO A 38 -8.66 -1.00 -7.58
N GLN A 39 -9.53 -0.38 -6.80
CA GLN A 39 -10.93 -0.17 -7.15
C GLN A 39 -11.21 1.32 -7.29
N ALA A 40 -11.57 1.73 -8.50
CA ALA A 40 -11.95 3.11 -8.78
C ALA A 40 -13.23 3.46 -8.01
N LEU A 41 -13.21 4.62 -7.38
CA LEU A 41 -14.38 5.19 -6.71
C LEU A 41 -14.99 6.27 -7.58
N ASP A 42 -16.17 6.02 -8.11
CA ASP A 42 -16.95 6.98 -8.86
C ASP A 42 -18.44 6.98 -8.42
N PRO A 43 -19.20 8.05 -8.68
CA PRO A 43 -20.59 8.16 -8.23
C PRO A 43 -21.58 7.20 -8.93
N ALA A 44 -21.20 6.61 -10.06
CA ALA A 44 -22.08 5.73 -10.84
C ALA A 44 -22.17 4.30 -10.26
N HIS A 45 -21.30 3.97 -9.30
CA HIS A 45 -21.27 2.66 -8.63
C HIS A 45 -21.40 2.80 -7.10
N PRO A 46 -22.00 1.82 -6.41
CA PRO A 46 -22.08 1.84 -4.95
C PRO A 46 -20.69 1.75 -4.32
N PHE A 47 -20.53 2.39 -3.16
CA PHE A 47 -19.28 2.33 -2.40
C PHE A 47 -18.95 0.89 -2.01
N PRO A 48 -17.68 0.44 -2.16
CA PRO A 48 -17.29 -0.94 -1.87
C PRO A 48 -17.42 -1.29 -0.39
N PHE A 49 -17.68 -2.56 -0.10
CA PHE A 49 -17.68 -3.08 1.27
C PHE A 49 -16.25 -3.04 1.84
N ILE A 50 -16.09 -2.46 3.04
CA ILE A 50 -14.83 -2.48 3.79
C ILE A 50 -14.94 -3.52 4.91
N PRO A 51 -14.10 -4.58 4.91
CA PRO A 51 -14.06 -5.54 5.99
C PRO A 51 -13.79 -4.88 7.34
N ASN A 52 -14.51 -5.30 8.39
CA ASN A 52 -14.24 -4.84 9.73
C ASN A 52 -12.83 -5.30 10.16
N GLN A 53 -12.05 -4.41 10.77
CA GLN A 53 -10.64 -4.62 11.12
C GLN A 53 -9.70 -4.89 9.93
N GLY A 54 -10.18 -4.72 8.69
CA GLY A 54 -9.32 -4.72 7.50
C GLY A 54 -8.50 -3.44 7.39
N LEU A 55 -7.34 -3.53 6.75
CA LEU A 55 -6.55 -2.36 6.39
C LEU A 55 -6.93 -1.94 4.97
N SER A 56 -7.14 -0.64 4.75
CA SER A 56 -7.43 -0.12 3.42
C SER A 56 -6.73 1.21 3.21
N LEU A 57 -6.25 1.42 1.99
CA LEU A 57 -5.60 2.64 1.54
C LEU A 57 -6.48 3.33 0.51
N LEU A 58 -6.79 4.60 0.75
CA LEU A 58 -7.46 5.46 -0.20
C LEU A 58 -6.42 6.36 -0.87
N LEU A 59 -6.35 6.29 -2.19
CA LEU A 59 -5.35 7.00 -2.98
C LEU A 59 -6.05 8.09 -3.79
N ASP A 60 -5.73 9.35 -3.51
CA ASP A 60 -6.07 10.47 -4.40
C ASP A 60 -4.96 10.58 -5.46
N LEU A 61 -5.30 10.29 -6.70
CA LEU A 61 -4.37 10.22 -7.83
C LEU A 61 -4.78 11.22 -8.92
N ARG A 62 -3.85 11.50 -9.81
CA ARG A 62 -4.10 12.25 -11.04
C ARG A 62 -3.82 11.37 -12.24
N ARG A 63 -4.83 11.16 -13.09
CA ARG A 63 -4.65 10.38 -14.31
C ARG A 63 -3.74 11.14 -15.27
N LEU A 64 -2.68 10.49 -15.75
CA LEU A 64 -1.69 11.15 -16.60
C LEU A 64 -2.20 11.48 -18.01
N SER A 65 -3.22 10.78 -18.51
CA SER A 65 -3.74 10.94 -19.87
C SER A 65 -4.54 12.23 -20.09
N ASP A 66 -5.30 12.67 -19.08
CA ASP A 66 -6.24 13.80 -19.16
C ASP A 66 -6.12 14.77 -17.97
N GLY A 67 -5.38 14.40 -16.92
CA GLY A 67 -5.21 15.23 -15.74
C GLY A 67 -6.41 15.19 -14.78
N GLU A 68 -7.39 14.33 -15.02
CA GLU A 68 -8.55 14.19 -14.15
C GLU A 68 -8.14 13.62 -12.78
N PRO A 69 -8.69 14.15 -11.67
CA PRO A 69 -8.53 13.54 -10.37
C PRO A 69 -9.28 12.21 -10.34
N ILE A 70 -8.62 11.17 -9.83
CA ILE A 70 -9.22 9.86 -9.64
C ILE A 70 -8.95 9.39 -8.21
N ARG A 71 -9.87 8.63 -7.66
CA ARG A 71 -9.73 8.05 -6.34
C ARG A 71 -9.77 6.54 -6.45
N GLU A 72 -8.76 5.89 -5.91
CA GLU A 72 -8.62 4.44 -5.94
C GLU A 72 -8.60 3.91 -4.50
N LEU A 73 -9.32 2.83 -4.25
CA LEU A 73 -9.28 2.09 -2.99
C LEU A 73 -8.46 0.81 -3.18
N VAL A 74 -7.51 0.57 -2.28
CA VAL A 74 -6.77 -0.69 -2.18
C VAL A 74 -7.05 -1.30 -0.80
N MET A 75 -7.47 -2.56 -0.78
CA MET A 75 -7.65 -3.33 0.46
C MET A 75 -6.46 -4.26 0.64
N ILE A 76 -5.92 -4.33 1.86
CA ILE A 76 -4.76 -5.17 2.24
C ILE A 76 -5.24 -6.29 3.16
#